data_AF-A0A935KRW8-F1
#
_entry.id   AF-A0A935KRW8-F1
#
_cell.length_a   1.000
_cell.length_b   1.000
_cell.length_c   1.000
_cell.angle_alpha   90.00
_cell.angle_beta   90.00
_cell.angle_gamma   90.00
#
_symmetry.space_group_name_H-M   'P 1'
#
loop_
_entity.id
_entity.type
_entity.pdbx_description
1 polymer ?
#
loop_
_entity_poly.entity_id
_entity_poly.type
_entity_poly.pdbx_seq_one_letter_code
_entity_poly.pdbx_strand_id
1 'polypeptide(L)'
;MKKIFYLLPVILVGFVLLTGQNVPDEAKWNQPMQTNVYDPSAVYSDKLPVVRDYFNPLATNRTIETPYEVLEVTPNVRVLPRTNSWQSEVDIKRHPLNPLIMFGSSNSFNNVSGTLFISEGVYVTTNGGVTWFGSDTTQGAPIGNHGGDPGITIDKNGTFIQTHLGYSTSGMFANYSTNNGSTWSATYTITTGSQDKNLAATDDAPASPYYGRSYVVWSLFNLASPPIGISSTTNGGVKLVCSYSNKYICCGTLFSGM
;
A
#
# COMPACT_ATOMS: atom_id res chain seq x y z
N MET A 1 -15.70 -60.62 12.27
CA MET A 1 -14.52 -59.90 11.76
C MET A 1 -14.75 -59.05 10.49
N LYS A 2 -15.85 -59.20 9.74
CA LYS A 2 -16.11 -58.39 8.53
C LYS A 2 -16.53 -56.92 8.78
N LYS A 3 -16.95 -56.58 10.00
CA LYS A 3 -17.45 -55.23 10.33
C LYS A 3 -16.34 -54.16 10.41
N ILE A 4 -15.08 -54.57 10.60
CA ILE A 4 -13.95 -53.65 10.76
C ILE A 4 -13.54 -53.00 9.43
N PHE A 5 -13.81 -53.66 8.30
CA PHE A 5 -13.54 -53.13 6.96
C PHE A 5 -14.42 -51.94 6.59
N TYR A 6 -15.60 -51.81 7.19
CA TYR A 6 -16.48 -50.65 6.95
C TYR A 6 -16.01 -49.39 7.70
N LEU A 7 -15.17 -49.53 8.72
CA LEU A 7 -14.59 -48.40 9.46
C LEU A 7 -13.31 -47.88 8.81
N LEU A 8 -12.67 -48.67 7.94
CA LEU A 8 -11.41 -48.33 7.30
C LEU A 8 -11.48 -47.00 6.50
N PRO A 9 -12.52 -46.72 5.69
CA PRO A 9 -12.61 -45.46 4.96
C PRO A 9 -12.75 -44.25 5.89
N VAL A 10 -13.51 -44.40 6.99
CA VAL A 10 -13.74 -43.33 7.97
C VAL A 10 -12.46 -43.03 8.74
N ILE A 11 -11.72 -44.06 9.13
CA ILE A 11 -10.42 -43.91 9.78
C ILE A 11 -9.40 -43.27 8.82
N LEU A 12 -9.42 -43.64 7.54
CA LEU A 12 -8.50 -43.10 6.54
C LEU A 12 -8.80 -41.61 6.24
N VAL A 13 -10.08 -41.25 6.10
CA VAL A 13 -10.50 -39.85 5.94
C VAL A 13 -10.19 -39.05 7.21
N GLY A 14 -10.47 -39.58 8.40
CA GLY A 14 -10.13 -38.95 9.66
C GLY A 14 -8.62 -38.76 9.83
N PHE A 15 -7.81 -39.75 9.45
CA PHE A 15 -6.36 -39.64 9.46
C PHE A 15 -5.87 -38.55 8.51
N VAL A 16 -6.37 -38.48 7.28
CA VAL A 16 -6.00 -37.43 6.32
C VAL A 16 -6.42 -36.04 6.81
N LEU A 17 -7.62 -35.90 7.39
CA LEU A 17 -8.09 -34.61 7.90
C LEU A 17 -7.34 -34.15 9.16
N LEU A 18 -6.90 -35.08 10.01
CA LEU A 18 -6.22 -34.77 11.27
C LEU A 18 -4.69 -34.65 11.13
N THR A 19 -4.09 -35.31 10.14
CA THR A 19 -2.63 -35.27 9.90
C THR A 19 -2.24 -34.38 8.72
N GLY A 20 -3.14 -34.14 7.77
CA GLY A 20 -2.93 -33.26 6.62
C GLY A 20 -3.00 -31.76 6.92
N GLN A 21 -3.25 -31.36 8.17
CA GLN A 21 -3.29 -29.95 8.59
C GLN A 21 -1.98 -29.44 9.21
N ASN A 22 -1.02 -30.32 9.46
CA ASN A 22 0.32 -29.91 9.89
C ASN A 22 1.18 -29.64 8.67
N VAL A 23 0.93 -28.51 8.01
CA VAL A 23 2.04 -27.81 7.37
C VAL A 23 2.78 -27.15 8.53
N PRO A 24 4.05 -27.49 8.81
CA PRO A 24 4.83 -26.65 9.71
C PRO A 24 4.75 -25.24 9.11
N ASP A 25 4.22 -24.28 9.87
CA ASP A 25 4.46 -22.87 9.59
C ASP A 25 5.97 -22.66 9.77
N GLU A 26 6.75 -23.10 8.79
CA GLU A 26 8.11 -22.62 8.60
C GLU A 26 7.98 -21.10 8.58
N ALA A 27 8.68 -20.45 9.50
CA ALA A 27 8.60 -19.01 9.71
C ALA A 27 8.75 -18.29 8.37
N LYS A 28 7.61 -17.89 7.77
CA LYS A 28 7.56 -17.25 6.43
C LYS A 28 8.37 -15.95 6.40
N TRP A 29 8.66 -15.38 7.57
CA TRP A 29 9.54 -14.23 7.78
C TRP A 29 11.01 -14.46 7.40
N ASN A 30 11.47 -15.72 7.31
CA ASN A 30 12.82 -16.10 6.85
C ASN A 30 12.84 -16.49 5.37
N GLN A 31 11.69 -16.77 4.76
CA GLN A 31 11.62 -17.01 3.33
C GLN A 31 11.76 -15.64 2.65
N PRO A 32 12.83 -15.36 1.88
CA PRO A 32 12.98 -14.09 1.21
C PRO A 32 11.77 -13.90 0.29
N MET A 33 10.90 -12.95 0.62
CA MET A 33 9.80 -12.50 -0.25
C MET A 33 10.39 -11.64 -1.36
N GLN A 34 11.30 -12.22 -2.15
CA GLN A 34 11.72 -11.67 -3.42
C GLN A 34 10.53 -11.79 -4.38
N THR A 35 10.48 -10.91 -5.37
CA THR A 35 9.32 -10.58 -6.22
C THR A 35 8.87 -11.70 -7.17
N ASN A 36 8.98 -12.99 -6.78
CA ASN A 36 8.65 -14.18 -7.57
C ASN A 36 9.32 -14.27 -8.94
N VAL A 37 10.38 -13.48 -9.17
CA VAL A 37 11.36 -13.75 -10.23
C VAL A 37 12.37 -14.74 -9.64
N TYR A 38 11.91 -15.97 -9.43
CA TYR A 38 12.70 -17.06 -8.87
C TYR A 38 12.49 -18.31 -9.72
N ASP A 39 13.59 -18.96 -10.10
CA ASP A 39 13.56 -20.26 -10.74
C ASP A 39 13.46 -21.35 -9.66
N PRO A 40 12.32 -22.05 -9.52
CA PRO A 40 12.14 -23.09 -8.50
C PRO A 40 13.03 -24.33 -8.71
N SER A 41 13.67 -24.47 -9.87
CA SER A 41 14.64 -25.54 -10.15
C SER A 41 16.07 -25.20 -9.71
N ALA A 42 16.35 -23.93 -9.42
CA ALA A 42 17.64 -23.49 -8.94
C ALA A 42 17.64 -23.44 -7.41
N VAL A 43 18.42 -24.32 -6.79
CA VAL A 43 18.68 -24.24 -5.34
C VAL A 43 19.66 -23.11 -5.10
N TYR A 44 19.15 -21.90 -4.86
CA TYR A 44 19.97 -20.78 -4.40
C TYR A 44 20.12 -20.80 -2.87
N SER A 45 20.67 -21.90 -2.33
CA SER A 45 21.35 -21.80 -1.04
C SER A 45 22.81 -21.49 -1.35
N ASP A 46 23.11 -20.19 -1.45
CA ASP A 46 24.51 -19.79 -1.47
C ASP A 46 25.20 -20.39 -0.23
N LYS A 47 26.32 -21.08 -0.43
CA LYS A 47 27.07 -21.68 0.67
C LYS A 47 27.62 -20.54 1.55
N LEU A 48 27.15 -20.47 2.79
CA LEU A 48 27.66 -19.50 3.76
C LEU A 48 29.12 -19.82 4.15
N PRO A 49 29.95 -18.78 4.42
CA PRO A 49 29.59 -17.36 4.45
C PRO A 49 29.62 -16.74 3.05
N VAL A 50 28.52 -16.09 2.68
CA VAL A 50 28.43 -15.34 1.44
C VAL A 50 28.86 -13.92 1.74
N VAL A 51 30.05 -13.57 1.29
CA VAL A 51 30.44 -12.18 1.16
C VAL A 51 29.81 -11.68 -0.13
N ARG A 52 28.63 -11.06 -0.05
CA ARG A 52 28.10 -10.29 -1.18
C ARG A 52 28.75 -8.91 -1.10
N ASP A 53 29.59 -8.58 -2.08
CA ASP A 53 29.94 -7.18 -2.30
C ASP A 53 28.63 -6.41 -2.49
N TYR A 54 28.39 -5.41 -1.65
CA TYR A 54 27.22 -4.57 -1.79
C TYR A 54 27.30 -3.85 -3.14
N PHE A 55 26.50 -4.31 -4.08
CA PHE A 55 26.25 -3.61 -5.33
C PHE A 55 25.01 -2.75 -5.14
N ASN A 56 25.13 -1.43 -5.34
CA ASN A 56 23.98 -0.54 -5.32
C ASN A 56 23.11 -0.82 -6.57
N PRO A 57 21.93 -1.44 -6.44
CA PRO A 57 21.10 -1.82 -7.59
C PRO A 57 20.53 -0.59 -8.34
N LEU A 58 20.80 0.62 -7.85
CA LEU A 58 20.37 1.89 -8.42
C LEU A 58 21.42 2.55 -9.33
N ALA A 59 22.57 1.92 -9.55
CA ALA A 59 23.65 2.50 -10.35
C ALA A 59 23.60 2.11 -11.83
N THR A 60 23.15 0.90 -12.14
CA THR A 60 23.10 0.38 -13.52
C THR A 60 21.87 -0.48 -13.75
N ASN A 61 21.50 -0.66 -15.01
CA ASN A 61 20.52 -1.66 -15.40
C ASN A 61 21.00 -3.04 -14.93
N ARG A 62 20.06 -3.89 -14.53
CA ARG A 62 20.30 -5.28 -14.14
C ARG A 62 19.58 -6.17 -15.12
N THR A 63 20.31 -7.08 -15.74
CA THR A 63 19.72 -8.12 -16.58
C THR A 63 19.47 -9.36 -15.74
N ILE A 64 18.23 -9.86 -15.75
CA ILE A 64 17.83 -11.09 -15.07
C ILE A 64 17.39 -12.07 -16.15
N GLU A 65 18.19 -13.10 -16.36
CA GLU A 65 17.84 -14.20 -17.25
C GLU A 65 16.95 -15.19 -16.50
N THR A 66 15.77 -15.46 -17.06
CA THR A 66 14.88 -16.53 -16.59
C THR A 66 14.80 -17.61 -17.68
N PRO A 67 14.30 -18.82 -17.38
CA PRO A 67 14.09 -19.85 -18.40
C PRO A 67 13.15 -19.43 -19.55
N TYR A 68 12.35 -18.37 -19.38
CA TYR A 68 11.33 -17.94 -20.34
C TYR A 68 11.67 -16.63 -21.06
N GLU A 69 12.44 -15.75 -20.41
CA GLU A 69 12.73 -14.42 -20.92
C GLU A 69 13.94 -13.78 -20.25
N VAL A 70 14.48 -12.74 -20.89
CA VAL A 70 15.50 -11.86 -20.34
C VAL A 70 14.83 -10.56 -19.89
N LEU A 71 14.84 -10.30 -18.59
CA LEU A 71 14.28 -9.09 -17.99
C LEU A 71 15.39 -8.06 -17.81
N GLU A 72 15.15 -6.81 -18.22
CA GLU A 72 16.00 -5.68 -17.86
C GLU A 72 15.32 -4.85 -16.78
N VAL A 73 15.96 -4.74 -15.62
CA VAL A 73 15.51 -3.92 -14.50
C VAL A 73 16.39 -2.67 -14.43
N THR A 74 15.86 -1.54 -14.87
CA THR A 74 16.54 -0.25 -14.76
C THR A 74 16.67 0.21 -13.30
N PRO A 75 17.62 1.11 -12.98
CA PRO A 75 17.67 1.77 -11.68
C PRO A 75 16.34 2.37 -11.24
N ASN A 76 16.11 2.49 -9.93
CA ASN A 76 14.96 3.24 -9.43
C ASN A 76 15.04 4.68 -9.92
N VAL A 77 13.93 5.17 -10.43
CA VAL A 77 13.77 6.57 -10.80
C VAL A 77 13.10 7.31 -9.64
N ARG A 78 13.67 8.46 -9.27
CA ARG A 78 13.03 9.40 -8.36
C ARG A 78 12.13 10.32 -9.17
N VAL A 79 10.89 10.50 -8.75
CA VAL A 79 9.92 11.33 -9.48
C VAL A 79 10.39 12.79 -9.47
N LEU A 80 10.84 13.26 -8.30
CA LEU A 80 11.56 14.54 -8.16
C LEU A 80 12.97 14.28 -7.61
N PRO A 81 14.00 14.17 -8.46
CA PRO A 81 15.37 13.95 -7.99
C PRO A 81 15.91 15.22 -7.31
N ARG A 82 15.97 15.21 -5.97
CA ARG A 82 16.57 16.29 -5.16
C ARG A 82 17.85 15.85 -4.46
N THR A 83 18.70 16.80 -4.07
CA THR A 83 19.99 16.49 -3.43
C THR A 83 19.88 16.14 -1.95
N ASN A 84 18.78 16.48 -1.30
CA ASN A 84 18.57 16.40 0.14
C ASN A 84 17.29 15.65 0.55
N SER A 85 16.59 15.05 -0.40
CA SER A 85 15.38 14.27 -0.12
C SER A 85 15.41 12.92 -0.83
N TRP A 86 14.82 11.95 -0.15
CA TRP A 86 14.71 10.56 -0.59
C TRP A 86 13.24 10.15 -0.58
N GLN A 87 12.90 9.22 -1.47
CA GLN A 87 11.53 8.80 -1.77
C GLN A 87 11.46 7.28 -1.68
N SER A 88 10.52 6.77 -0.91
CA SER A 88 10.17 5.34 -0.80
C SER A 88 8.65 5.18 -0.77
N GLU A 89 8.14 3.95 -0.84
CA GLU A 89 6.70 3.67 -0.75
C GLU A 89 5.87 4.54 -1.71
N VAL A 90 6.14 4.36 -3.01
CA VAL A 90 5.51 5.14 -4.07
C VAL A 90 4.12 4.61 -4.40
N ASP A 91 3.16 5.52 -4.59
CA ASP A 91 1.83 5.22 -5.10
C ASP A 91 1.50 6.21 -6.25
N ILE A 92 0.64 5.80 -7.18
CA ILE A 92 0.20 6.61 -8.31
C ILE A 92 -1.26 6.31 -8.65
N LYS A 93 -2.01 7.36 -8.96
CA LYS A 93 -3.42 7.32 -9.36
C LYS A 93 -3.63 8.15 -10.60
N ARG A 94 -4.46 7.63 -11.50
CA ARG A 94 -4.84 8.31 -12.75
C ARG A 94 -6.17 9.04 -12.56
N HIS A 95 -6.27 10.26 -13.04
CA HIS A 95 -7.47 11.07 -12.89
C HIS A 95 -8.63 10.45 -13.71
N PRO A 96 -9.83 10.27 -13.11
CA PRO A 96 -10.93 9.54 -13.74
C PRO A 96 -11.51 10.26 -14.97
N LEU A 97 -11.50 11.59 -14.99
CA LEU A 97 -12.01 12.40 -16.09
C LEU A 97 -10.99 12.77 -17.17
N ASN A 98 -9.68 12.67 -16.88
CA ASN A 98 -8.63 13.04 -17.83
C ASN A 98 -7.37 12.17 -17.58
N PRO A 99 -7.15 11.11 -18.35
CA PRO A 99 -6.06 10.17 -18.11
C PRO A 99 -4.65 10.77 -18.30
N LEU A 100 -4.53 11.98 -18.86
CA LEU A 100 -3.25 12.69 -18.94
C LEU A 100 -2.84 13.30 -17.59
N ILE A 101 -3.79 13.42 -16.65
CA ILE A 101 -3.52 13.87 -15.29
C ILE A 101 -3.30 12.64 -14.41
N MET A 102 -2.15 12.58 -13.73
CA MET A 102 -1.85 11.55 -12.74
C MET A 102 -1.28 12.21 -11.48
N PHE A 103 -1.63 11.64 -10.34
CA PHE A 103 -1.16 12.04 -9.02
C PHE A 103 -0.35 10.89 -8.45
N GLY A 104 0.93 11.11 -8.21
CA GLY A 104 1.82 10.23 -7.49
C GLY A 104 2.21 10.81 -6.13
N SER A 105 2.59 9.92 -5.23
CA SER A 105 3.10 10.26 -3.91
C SER A 105 4.20 9.29 -3.50
N SER A 106 4.90 9.64 -2.43
CA SER A 106 5.89 8.77 -1.79
C SER A 106 6.01 9.13 -0.31
N ASN A 107 6.50 8.20 0.49
CA ASN A 107 7.13 8.55 1.75
C ASN A 107 8.40 9.35 1.43
N SER A 108 8.31 10.67 1.62
CA SER A 108 9.37 11.63 1.33
C SER A 108 10.04 12.03 2.63
N PHE A 109 11.36 11.87 2.72
CA PHE A 109 12.11 12.24 3.92
C PHE A 109 13.37 13.04 3.61
N ASN A 110 13.79 13.83 4.60
CA ASN A 110 15.00 14.63 4.61
C ASN A 110 15.63 14.57 6.02
N ASN A 111 16.95 14.46 6.10
CA ASN A 111 17.72 14.50 7.35
C ASN A 111 19.04 15.28 7.21
N VAL A 112 19.09 16.28 6.31
CA VAL A 112 20.33 17.01 6.01
C VAL A 112 20.78 17.90 7.17
N SER A 113 19.87 18.36 8.03
CA SER A 113 20.18 19.19 9.20
C SER A 113 20.31 18.39 10.50
N GLY A 114 20.40 17.06 10.43
CA GLY A 114 20.36 16.18 11.60
C GLY A 114 18.98 16.11 12.28
N THR A 115 17.98 16.79 11.72
CA THR A 115 16.58 16.71 12.13
C THR A 115 15.82 15.95 11.04
N LEU A 116 15.20 14.85 11.43
CA LEU A 116 14.36 14.05 10.55
C LEU A 116 13.07 14.82 10.25
N PHE A 117 12.80 15.03 8.97
CA PHE A 117 11.52 15.50 8.46
C PHE A 117 10.97 14.46 7.49
N ILE A 118 9.73 14.02 7.73
CA ILE A 118 9.00 13.07 6.89
C ILE A 118 7.70 13.72 6.45
N SER A 119 7.31 13.53 5.20
CA SER A 119 6.03 13.96 4.65
C SER A 119 5.65 13.08 3.47
N GLU A 120 4.48 13.36 2.89
CA GLU A 120 3.99 12.74 1.69
C GLU A 120 4.40 13.59 0.49
N GLY A 121 5.05 12.96 -0.48
CA GLY A 121 5.35 13.57 -1.76
C GLY A 121 4.08 13.94 -2.53
N VAL A 122 4.14 15.01 -3.30
CA VAL A 122 3.10 15.45 -4.22
C VAL A 122 3.74 15.53 -5.59
N TYR A 123 3.44 14.55 -6.44
CA TYR A 123 3.98 14.47 -7.79
C TYR A 123 2.85 14.45 -8.79
N VAL A 124 2.82 15.42 -9.69
CA VAL A 124 1.70 15.57 -10.60
C VAL A 124 2.22 15.71 -12.00
N THR A 125 1.54 15.03 -12.93
CA THR A 125 1.70 15.23 -14.36
C THR A 125 0.35 15.62 -14.94
N THR A 126 0.36 16.41 -16.00
CA THR A 126 -0.82 16.81 -16.77
C THR A 126 -0.69 16.46 -18.25
N ASN A 127 0.38 15.75 -18.62
CA ASN A 127 0.72 15.37 -20.00
C ASN A 127 1.08 13.88 -20.10
N GLY A 128 0.42 13.03 -19.33
CA GLY A 128 0.57 11.58 -19.45
C GLY A 128 1.92 11.06 -18.95
N GLY A 129 2.57 11.77 -18.03
CA GLY A 129 3.82 11.33 -17.42
C GLY A 129 5.09 11.79 -18.15
N VAL A 130 4.97 12.61 -19.19
CA VAL A 130 6.12 13.17 -19.92
C VAL A 130 6.92 14.13 -19.01
N THR A 131 6.21 14.98 -18.26
CA THR A 131 6.83 15.85 -17.25
C THR A 131 6.06 15.78 -15.94
N TRP A 132 6.79 15.91 -14.83
CA TRP A 132 6.26 15.88 -13.47
C TRP A 132 6.64 17.17 -12.73
N PHE A 133 5.74 17.66 -11.88
CA PHE A 133 5.96 18.80 -10.99
C PHE A 133 5.43 18.50 -9.58
N GLY A 134 5.77 19.36 -8.62
CA GLY A 134 5.24 19.30 -7.26
C GLY A 134 6.31 19.41 -6.18
N SER A 135 6.18 18.65 -5.10
CA SER A 135 6.96 18.79 -3.88
C SER A 135 7.18 17.46 -3.15
N ASP A 136 8.27 17.29 -2.41
CA ASP A 136 8.47 16.18 -1.46
C ASP A 136 7.73 16.42 -0.12
N THR A 137 6.73 17.30 -0.13
CA THR A 137 6.01 17.71 1.08
C THR A 137 4.62 18.17 0.71
N THR A 138 3.65 17.64 1.42
CA THR A 138 2.27 18.07 1.33
C THR A 138 2.07 19.26 2.23
N GLN A 139 1.70 20.41 1.66
CA GLN A 139 1.64 21.68 2.39
C GLN A 139 0.31 21.88 3.13
N GLY A 140 -0.28 20.79 3.63
CA GLY A 140 -1.43 20.83 4.52
C GLY A 140 -1.01 21.31 5.91
N ALA A 141 -1.85 22.12 6.57
CA ALA A 141 -1.58 22.54 7.94
C ALA A 141 -2.20 21.53 8.94
N PRO A 142 -1.50 21.15 10.02
CA PRO A 142 -0.16 21.58 10.41
C PRO A 142 0.95 20.75 9.76
N ILE A 143 1.90 21.42 9.09
CA ILE A 143 3.03 20.77 8.38
C ILE A 143 3.82 19.83 9.30
N GLY A 144 4.00 20.19 10.57
CA GLY A 144 4.76 19.39 11.55
C GLY A 144 4.07 18.09 12.02
N ASN A 145 2.88 17.77 11.52
CA ASN A 145 2.21 16.51 11.80
C ASN A 145 2.17 15.56 10.59
N HIS A 146 2.71 15.94 9.44
CA HIS A 146 2.89 15.00 8.33
C HIS A 146 3.92 13.93 8.70
N GLY A 147 3.70 12.69 8.28
CA GLY A 147 4.42 11.53 8.82
C GLY A 147 4.78 10.46 7.80
N GLY A 148 4.45 10.64 6.53
CA GLY A 148 4.71 9.70 5.46
C GLY A 148 3.59 8.68 5.29
N ASP A 149 3.96 7.55 4.68
CA ASP A 149 3.10 6.47 4.22
C ASP A 149 1.82 6.96 3.52
N PRO A 150 2.00 7.53 2.32
CA PRO A 150 0.88 8.10 1.60
C PRO A 150 -0.07 7.00 1.10
N GLY A 151 -1.36 7.20 1.34
CA GLY A 151 -2.44 6.52 0.65
C GLY A 151 -3.22 7.55 -0.17
N ILE A 152 -3.05 7.55 -1.49
CA ILE A 152 -3.65 8.57 -2.35
C ILE A 152 -4.84 8.03 -3.14
N THR A 153 -5.78 8.90 -3.50
CA THR A 153 -6.81 8.63 -4.50
C THR A 153 -7.20 9.91 -5.22
N ILE A 154 -7.85 9.78 -6.39
CA ILE A 154 -8.48 10.89 -7.07
C ILE A 154 -9.98 10.60 -7.10
N ASP A 155 -10.75 11.44 -6.39
CA ASP A 155 -12.20 11.34 -6.33
C ASP A 155 -12.83 11.45 -7.73
N LYS A 156 -14.07 10.98 -7.92
CA LYS A 156 -14.77 11.05 -9.22
C LYS A 156 -14.81 12.45 -9.83
N ASN A 157 -14.79 13.48 -8.97
CA ASN A 157 -14.82 14.88 -9.38
C ASN A 157 -13.43 15.47 -9.69
N GLY A 158 -12.37 14.66 -9.63
CA GLY A 158 -10.99 15.10 -9.83
C GLY A 158 -10.29 15.63 -8.58
N THR A 159 -10.94 15.59 -7.41
CA THR A 159 -10.32 16.03 -6.16
C THR A 159 -9.23 15.04 -5.74
N PHE A 160 -8.01 15.53 -5.56
CA PHE A 160 -6.92 14.72 -5.03
C PHE A 160 -7.15 14.55 -3.53
N ILE A 161 -7.05 13.32 -3.05
CA ILE A 161 -7.13 12.98 -1.64
C ILE A 161 -5.82 12.30 -1.27
N GLN A 162 -5.20 12.77 -0.20
CA GLN A 162 -3.99 12.19 0.33
C GLN A 162 -4.17 11.88 1.80
N THR A 163 -4.07 10.59 2.12
CA THR A 163 -4.11 10.08 3.48
C THR A 163 -2.70 9.75 3.93
N HIS A 164 -2.45 9.87 5.24
CA HIS A 164 -1.11 9.72 5.78
C HIS A 164 -1.10 9.45 7.28
N LEU A 165 0.07 9.02 7.78
CA LEU A 165 0.33 8.93 9.22
C LEU A 165 0.59 10.30 9.84
N GLY A 166 0.21 10.47 11.10
CA GLY A 166 0.60 11.64 11.89
C GLY A 166 1.92 11.44 12.61
N TYR A 167 2.93 12.28 12.36
CA TYR A 167 4.23 12.17 13.03
C TYR A 167 4.18 12.61 14.50
N SER A 168 3.63 13.79 14.78
CA SER A 168 3.65 14.37 16.13
C SER A 168 2.49 13.95 17.02
N THR A 169 1.32 13.66 16.43
CA THR A 169 0.10 13.34 17.19
C THR A 169 -0.35 11.88 17.08
N SER A 170 0.25 11.08 16.19
CA SER A 170 -0.10 9.68 15.90
C SER A 170 -1.57 9.46 15.49
N GLY A 171 -1.78 8.79 14.36
CA GLY A 171 -3.13 8.54 13.84
C GLY A 171 -3.18 8.54 12.33
N MET A 172 -4.40 8.43 11.80
CA MET A 172 -4.68 8.55 10.36
C MET A 172 -5.24 9.93 10.07
N PHE A 173 -4.71 10.54 9.01
CA PHE A 173 -5.06 11.89 8.61
C PHE A 173 -5.34 11.96 7.11
N ALA A 174 -6.01 13.02 6.68
CA ALA A 174 -6.27 13.30 5.28
C ALA A 174 -6.15 14.78 4.95
N ASN A 175 -5.69 15.06 3.74
CA ASN A 175 -5.79 16.36 3.08
C ASN A 175 -6.43 16.15 1.70
N TYR A 176 -7.04 17.21 1.17
CA TYR A 176 -7.54 17.20 -0.19
C TYR A 176 -7.07 18.43 -0.98
N SER A 177 -7.05 18.31 -2.30
CA SER A 177 -6.72 19.39 -3.23
C SER A 177 -7.68 19.38 -4.42
N THR A 178 -8.21 20.55 -4.77
CA THR A 178 -9.10 20.76 -5.91
C THR A 178 -8.41 21.42 -7.10
N ASN A 179 -7.09 21.61 -7.02
CA ASN A 179 -6.28 22.29 -8.03
C ASN A 179 -4.99 21.52 -8.34
N ASN A 180 -5.14 20.21 -8.57
CA ASN A 180 -4.07 19.31 -8.98
C ASN A 180 -2.83 19.37 -8.06
N GLY A 181 -3.06 19.38 -6.74
CA GLY A 181 -1.99 19.35 -5.74
C GLY A 181 -1.26 20.68 -5.53
N SER A 182 -1.68 21.78 -6.17
CA SER A 182 -1.05 23.10 -6.01
C SER A 182 -1.29 23.70 -4.61
N THR A 183 -2.47 23.49 -4.03
CA THR A 183 -2.78 23.85 -2.65
C THR A 183 -3.57 22.73 -1.98
N TRP A 184 -3.43 22.60 -0.66
CA TRP A 184 -4.04 21.54 0.13
C TRP A 184 -4.89 22.11 1.25
N SER A 185 -5.94 21.38 1.62
CA SER A 185 -6.75 21.68 2.80
C SER A 185 -5.91 21.59 4.08
N ALA A 186 -6.44 22.15 5.17
CA ALA A 186 -5.99 21.75 6.51
C ALA A 186 -6.19 20.24 6.70
N THR A 187 -5.35 19.65 7.54
CA THR A 187 -5.36 18.22 7.85
C THR A 187 -6.62 17.85 8.63
N TYR A 188 -7.35 16.85 8.12
CA TYR A 188 -8.49 16.23 8.77
C TYR A 188 -8.04 14.99 9.54
N THR A 189 -8.32 14.93 10.84
CA THR A 189 -8.06 13.73 11.66
C THR A 189 -9.15 12.69 11.41
N ILE A 190 -8.76 11.53 10.89
CA ILE A 190 -9.67 10.38 10.67
C ILE A 190 -9.80 9.57 11.96
N THR A 191 -8.66 9.23 12.56
CA THR A 191 -8.57 8.55 13.85
C THR A 191 -7.24 8.86 14.52
N THR A 192 -7.14 8.67 15.83
CA THR A 192 -5.93 8.92 16.63
C THR A 192 -5.30 7.62 17.12
N GLY A 193 -4.07 7.72 17.66
CA GLY A 193 -3.34 6.61 18.25
C GLY A 193 -2.51 5.82 17.23
N SER A 194 -1.97 4.68 17.66
CA SER A 194 -1.16 3.83 16.79
C SER A 194 -2.02 3.20 15.70
N GLN A 195 -1.67 3.45 14.45
CA GLN A 195 -2.35 3.01 13.24
C GLN A 195 -1.28 2.77 12.18
N ASP A 196 -1.46 1.81 11.27
CA ASP A 196 -0.57 1.67 10.13
C ASP A 196 -1.16 0.92 8.93
N LYS A 197 -0.49 1.19 7.81
CA LYS A 197 -0.65 0.91 6.40
C LYS A 197 -2.00 1.33 5.86
N ASN A 198 -2.14 2.64 5.67
CA ASN A 198 -3.27 3.22 4.98
C ASN A 198 -3.20 2.94 3.48
N LEU A 199 -4.34 2.57 2.92
CA LEU A 199 -4.55 2.47 1.47
C LEU A 199 -5.82 3.24 1.13
N ALA A 200 -5.78 4.03 0.07
CA ALA A 200 -6.92 4.80 -0.39
C ALA A 200 -7.32 4.43 -1.81
N ALA A 201 -8.62 4.46 -2.08
CA ALA A 201 -9.20 4.21 -3.40
C ALA A 201 -10.55 4.90 -3.54
N THR A 202 -10.93 5.18 -4.78
CA THR A 202 -12.26 5.66 -5.14
C THR A 202 -12.97 4.56 -5.91
N ASP A 203 -14.21 4.27 -5.54
CA ASP A 203 -15.05 3.31 -6.28
C ASP A 203 -15.36 3.88 -7.66
N ASP A 204 -14.77 3.30 -8.69
CA ASP A 204 -14.90 3.71 -10.08
C ASP A 204 -15.78 2.74 -10.89
N ALA A 205 -16.41 1.75 -10.25
CA ALA A 205 -17.28 0.79 -10.91
C ALA A 205 -18.63 1.44 -11.26
N PRO A 206 -18.99 1.62 -12.55
CA PRO A 206 -20.19 2.39 -12.93
C PRO A 206 -21.51 1.83 -12.41
N ALA A 207 -21.57 0.51 -12.17
CA ALA A 207 -22.74 -0.17 -11.63
C ALA A 207 -22.81 -0.17 -10.09
N SER A 208 -21.76 0.32 -9.41
CA SER A 208 -21.74 0.32 -7.95
C SER A 208 -22.75 1.32 -7.39
N PRO A 209 -23.55 0.94 -6.37
CA PRO A 209 -24.39 1.90 -5.64
C PRO A 209 -23.55 2.93 -4.86
N TYR A 210 -22.24 2.72 -4.74
CA TYR A 210 -21.30 3.62 -4.08
C TYR A 210 -20.36 4.32 -5.06
N TYR A 211 -20.69 4.32 -6.36
CA TYR A 211 -19.87 4.95 -7.40
C TYR A 211 -19.43 6.39 -7.04
N GLY A 212 -18.12 6.58 -7.09
CA GLY A 212 -17.42 7.81 -6.74
C GLY A 212 -17.32 8.09 -5.25
N ARG A 213 -17.59 7.12 -4.38
CA ARG A 213 -17.22 7.21 -2.97
C ARG A 213 -15.74 6.91 -2.83
N SER A 214 -15.02 7.73 -2.08
CA SER A 214 -13.61 7.53 -1.78
C SER A 214 -13.46 6.92 -0.38
N TYR A 215 -12.54 5.98 -0.24
CA TYR A 215 -12.31 5.19 0.96
C TYR A 215 -10.85 5.23 1.35
N VAL A 216 -10.61 5.08 2.64
CA VAL A 216 -9.31 4.75 3.20
C VAL A 216 -9.48 3.62 4.19
N VAL A 217 -8.58 2.65 4.11
CA VAL A 217 -8.50 1.51 5.03
C VAL A 217 -7.14 1.51 5.71
N TRP A 218 -7.06 1.03 6.95
CA TRP A 218 -5.81 0.95 7.72
C TRP A 218 -5.89 -0.14 8.79
N SER A 219 -4.76 -0.57 9.34
CA SER A 219 -4.71 -1.49 10.49
C SER A 219 -4.98 -0.73 11.79
N LEU A 220 -6.03 -1.14 12.50
CA LEU A 220 -6.52 -0.50 13.72
C LEU A 220 -5.83 -1.09 14.97
N PHE A 221 -4.60 -0.63 15.24
CA PHE A 221 -3.75 -1.21 16.29
C PHE A 221 -4.15 -0.88 17.73
N ASN A 222 -5.10 0.03 17.94
CA ASN A 222 -5.60 0.34 19.27
C ASN A 222 -6.58 -0.72 19.82
N LEU A 223 -6.88 -1.78 19.07
CA LEU A 223 -7.71 -2.91 19.48
C LEU A 223 -6.92 -4.22 19.51
N ALA A 224 -7.34 -5.15 20.37
CA ALA A 224 -6.79 -6.52 20.39
C ALA A 224 -7.15 -7.26 19.08
N SER A 225 -6.21 -8.04 18.54
CA SER A 225 -6.33 -8.67 17.21
C SER A 225 -6.72 -7.64 16.15
N PRO A 226 -5.80 -6.72 15.80
CA PRO A 226 -6.12 -5.44 15.16
C PRO A 226 -6.93 -5.65 13.87
N PRO A 227 -8.20 -5.18 13.83
CA PRO A 227 -9.00 -5.25 12.62
C PRO A 227 -8.54 -4.19 11.63
N ILE A 228 -9.13 -4.18 10.44
CA ILE A 228 -8.96 -3.08 9.49
C ILE A 228 -10.04 -2.05 9.79
N GLY A 229 -9.61 -0.82 10.05
CA GLY A 229 -10.47 0.35 10.08
C GLY A 229 -10.79 0.79 8.65
N ILE A 230 -11.99 1.33 8.45
CA ILE A 230 -12.39 1.94 7.19
C ILE A 230 -13.06 3.29 7.45
N SER A 231 -12.75 4.26 6.61
CA SER A 231 -13.41 5.55 6.57
C SER A 231 -13.71 5.92 5.14
N SER A 232 -14.78 6.66 4.92
CA SER A 232 -15.22 7.02 3.57
C SER A 232 -15.70 8.46 3.48
N THR A 233 -15.65 9.01 2.28
CA THR A 233 -16.10 10.36 1.96
C THR A 233 -16.94 10.35 0.69
N THR A 234 -18.02 11.12 0.71
CA THR A 234 -18.88 11.41 -0.45
C THR A 234 -18.75 12.87 -0.91
N ASN A 235 -17.85 13.64 -0.30
CA ASN A 235 -17.67 15.08 -0.53
C ASN A 235 -16.22 15.44 -0.85
N GLY A 236 -15.52 14.57 -1.59
CA GLY A 236 -14.17 14.84 -2.10
C GLY A 236 -13.12 15.00 -0.99
N GLY A 237 -13.24 14.28 0.12
CA GLY A 237 -12.24 14.32 1.20
C GLY A 237 -12.41 15.46 2.19
N VAL A 238 -13.43 16.32 2.06
CA VAL A 238 -13.72 17.39 3.03
C VAL A 238 -14.04 16.81 4.41
N LYS A 239 -14.77 15.70 4.45
CA LYS A 239 -15.04 14.94 5.67
C LYS A 239 -14.98 13.45 5.39
N LEU A 240 -14.29 12.72 6.27
CA LEU A 240 -14.26 11.26 6.27
C LEU A 240 -15.08 10.72 7.46
N VAL A 241 -15.93 9.74 7.19
CA VAL A 241 -16.83 9.10 8.16
C VAL A 241 -16.36 7.67 8.40
N CYS A 242 -15.92 7.40 9.62
CA CYS A 242 -15.45 6.08 10.04
C CYS A 242 -16.62 5.09 10.18
N SER A 243 -16.40 3.86 9.75
CA SER A 243 -17.28 2.73 10.01
C SER A 243 -16.44 1.60 10.59
N TYR A 244 -16.73 1.20 11.82
CA TYR A 244 -16.04 0.07 12.46
C TYR A 244 -16.94 -1.15 12.36
N SER A 245 -16.48 -2.21 11.70
CA SER A 245 -17.13 -3.50 11.82
C SER A 245 -16.39 -4.33 12.88
N ASN A 246 -17.02 -4.57 14.03
CA ASN A 246 -16.54 -5.53 15.04
C ASN A 246 -16.64 -7.00 14.57
N LYS A 247 -17.05 -7.23 13.32
CA LYS A 247 -17.08 -8.53 12.67
C LYS A 247 -16.36 -8.39 11.33
N TYR A 248 -15.19 -9.01 11.24
CA TYR A 248 -14.60 -9.53 10.01
C TYR A 248 -14.80 -8.67 8.76
N ILE A 249 -13.71 -8.05 8.33
CA ILE A 249 -13.59 -7.40 7.03
C ILE A 249 -14.15 -8.34 5.97
N CYS A 250 -15.08 -7.80 5.20
CA CYS A 250 -15.66 -8.41 4.02
C CYS A 250 -14.58 -8.79 3.03
N CYS A 251 -14.13 -10.04 3.10
CA CYS A 251 -13.77 -10.82 1.94
C CYS A 251 -14.60 -12.10 2.04
N GLY A 252 -15.86 -12.08 1.56
CA GLY A 252 -16.72 -13.26 1.67
C GLY A 252 -18.19 -13.15 1.29
N THR A 253 -18.79 -11.95 1.18
CA THR A 253 -20.21 -11.85 0.78
C THR A 253 -20.54 -10.48 0.19
N LEU A 254 -20.17 -10.26 -1.07
CA LEU A 254 -20.71 -9.17 -1.91
C LEU A 254 -21.60 -9.68 -3.04
N PHE A 255 -21.94 -10.99 -3.06
CA PHE A 255 -22.92 -11.58 -3.97
C PHE A 255 -23.75 -12.65 -3.25
N SER A 256 -24.75 -12.23 -2.48
CA SER A 256 -25.94 -13.06 -2.21
C SER A 256 -27.04 -12.14 -1.68
N GLY A 257 -27.77 -11.49 -2.58
CA GLY A 257 -28.81 -10.55 -2.19
C GLY A 257 -29.32 -9.67 -3.31
N MET A 258 -29.41 -10.20 -4.54
CA MET A 258 -30.39 -9.85 -5.57
C MET A 258 -30.64 -11.11 -6.39
#